data_AF-A0A845ZJT1-F1
#
_entry.id   AF-A0A845ZJT1-F1
#
_cell.length_a   1.000
_cell.length_b   1.000
_cell.length_c   1.000
_cell.angle_alpha   90.00
_cell.angle_beta   90.00
_cell.angle_gamma   90.00
#
_symmetry.space_group_name_H-M   'P 1'
#
loop_
_entity.id
_entity.type
_entity.pdbx_description
1 polymer ?
#
loop_
_entity_poly.entity_id
_entity_poly.type
_entity_poly.pdbx_seq_one_letter_code
_entity_poly.pdbx_strand_id
1 'polypeptide(L)'
;AIAWDIEANETGSDFPKRSQKLWGTSSVNWRTITAYDATQALGKAIDNQAQPTREGVREELSSGFSTPGAFKAVKFSDTGDYDGDIQLVEVVKVRGGYDFVPLKR
;
A
#
# COMPACT_ATOMS: atom_id res chain seq x y z
N ALA A 1 -12.80 4.19 7.37
CA ALA A 1 -11.53 3.47 7.57
C ALA A 1 -10.61 4.39 8.36
N ILE A 2 -9.81 3.86 9.29
CA ILE A 2 -8.96 4.67 10.18
C ILE A 2 -7.68 5.04 9.43
N ALA A 3 -7.16 6.22 9.72
CA ALA A 3 -5.89 6.69 9.15
C ALA A 3 -4.78 5.64 9.39
N TRP A 4 -3.85 5.54 8.45
CA TRP A 4 -2.71 4.62 8.58
C TRP A 4 -1.42 5.40 8.38
N ASP A 5 -0.95 6.02 9.46
CA ASP A 5 0.24 6.86 9.55
C ASP A 5 1.47 6.12 10.10
N ILE A 6 1.29 4.88 10.58
CA ILE A 6 2.33 4.02 11.14
C ILE A 6 3.51 3.85 10.15
N GLU A 7 3.25 3.27 8.98
CA GLU A 7 4.28 3.00 7.96
C GLU A 7 4.80 4.27 7.27
N ALA A 8 3.99 5.33 7.21
CA ALA A 8 4.40 6.59 6.61
C ALA A 8 5.58 7.21 7.34
N ASN A 9 5.56 7.16 8.68
CA ASN A 9 6.62 7.70 9.53
C ASN A 9 7.90 6.87 9.45
N GLU A 10 7.78 5.55 9.29
CA GLU A 10 8.92 4.63 9.22
C GLU A 10 9.64 4.71 7.87
N THR A 11 8.90 4.85 6.78
CA THR A 11 9.45 4.83 5.42
C THR A 11 9.87 6.21 4.91
N GLY A 12 9.41 7.30 5.54
CA GLY A 12 9.65 8.67 5.10
C GLY A 12 8.97 9.02 3.76
N SER A 13 7.95 8.25 3.35
CA SER A 13 7.26 8.44 2.08
C SER A 13 6.50 9.77 2.00
N ASP A 14 6.55 10.39 0.83
CA ASP A 14 5.75 11.58 0.49
C ASP A 14 4.32 11.26 0.06
N PHE A 15 3.95 9.98 -0.09
CA PHE A 15 2.64 9.56 -0.57
C PHE A 15 1.48 10.24 0.20
N PRO A 16 1.43 10.22 1.55
CA PRO A 16 0.35 10.86 2.30
C PRO A 16 0.22 12.36 2.00
N LYS A 17 1.36 13.08 1.94
CA LYS A 17 1.36 14.53 1.66
C LYS A 17 0.83 14.81 0.26
N ARG A 18 1.23 14.02 -0.74
CA ARG A 18 0.76 14.16 -2.13
C ARG A 18 -0.73 13.84 -2.23
N SER A 19 -1.20 12.76 -1.59
CA SER A 19 -2.61 12.38 -1.57
C SER A 19 -3.49 13.42 -0.88
N GLN A 20 -3.05 13.95 0.27
CA GLN A 20 -3.76 15.03 0.98
C GLN A 20 -3.86 16.29 0.12
N LYS A 21 -2.77 16.69 -0.54
CA LYS A 21 -2.77 17.84 -1.46
C LYS A 21 -3.68 17.62 -2.67
N LEU A 22 -3.69 16.41 -3.24
CA LEU A 22 -4.46 16.08 -4.44
C LEU A 22 -5.96 16.00 -4.15
N TRP A 23 -6.35 15.37 -3.04
CA TRP A 23 -7.74 15.07 -2.74
C TRP A 23 -8.38 15.98 -1.67
N GLY A 24 -7.61 16.90 -1.07
CA GLY A 24 -8.10 17.78 -0.01
C GLY A 24 -8.49 17.04 1.28
N THR A 25 -7.96 15.83 1.50
CA THR A 25 -8.20 15.03 2.71
C THR A 25 -7.20 15.37 3.81
N SER A 26 -7.56 15.12 5.07
CA SER A 26 -6.66 15.27 6.21
C SER A 26 -5.80 14.03 6.48
N SER A 27 -6.17 12.87 5.94
CA SER A 27 -5.44 11.61 6.14
C SER A 27 -5.72 10.61 5.00
N VAL A 28 -4.84 9.60 4.90
CA VAL A 28 -5.03 8.42 4.07
C VAL A 28 -5.16 7.19 4.97
N ASN A 29 -5.99 6.24 4.57
CA ASN A 29 -6.21 4.99 5.29
C ASN A 29 -5.66 3.80 4.50
N TRP A 30 -5.55 2.65 5.16
CA TRP A 30 -5.00 1.43 4.55
C TRP A 30 -5.67 1.03 3.23
N ARG A 31 -6.99 1.25 3.06
CA ARG A 31 -7.68 0.90 1.79
C ARG A 31 -7.15 1.74 0.63
N THR A 32 -6.90 3.03 0.88
CA THR A 32 -6.35 3.94 -0.13
C THR A 32 -4.92 3.56 -0.49
N ILE A 33 -4.11 3.20 0.51
CA ILE A 33 -2.72 2.76 0.33
C ILE A 33 -2.68 1.46 -0.48
N THR A 34 -3.42 0.43 -0.08
CA THR A 34 -3.45 -0.86 -0.80
C THR A 34 -4.02 -0.73 -2.21
N ALA A 35 -5.04 0.12 -2.42
CA ALA A 35 -5.58 0.36 -3.76
C ALA A 35 -4.56 1.07 -4.67
N TYR A 36 -3.78 2.01 -4.13
CA TYR A 36 -2.69 2.64 -4.85
C TYR A 36 -1.62 1.63 -5.24
N ASP A 37 -1.15 0.80 -4.31
CA ASP A 37 -0.18 -0.26 -4.55
C ASP A 37 -0.66 -1.26 -5.62
N ALA A 38 -1.91 -1.69 -5.55
CA ALA A 38 -2.51 -2.57 -6.56
C ALA A 38 -2.54 -1.91 -7.95
N THR A 39 -2.82 -0.61 -8.01
CA THR A 39 -2.82 0.15 -9.27
C THR A 39 -1.42 0.26 -9.85
N GLN A 40 -0.43 0.56 -9.02
CA GLN A 40 0.98 0.60 -9.41
C GLN A 40 1.45 -0.77 -9.93
N ALA A 41 1.07 -1.86 -9.24
CA ALA A 41 1.41 -3.21 -9.65
C ALA A 41 0.80 -3.58 -11.00
N LEU A 42 -0.51 -3.36 -11.15
CA LEU A 42 -1.22 -3.65 -12.39
C LEU A 42 -0.70 -2.82 -13.57
N GLY A 43 -0.48 -1.52 -13.36
CA GLY A 43 0.07 -0.63 -14.39
C GLY A 43 1.45 -1.07 -14.84
N LYS A 44 2.36 -1.37 -13.89
CA LYS A 44 3.71 -1.86 -14.22
C LYS A 44 3.68 -3.19 -14.97
N ALA A 45 2.80 -4.12 -14.57
CA ALA A 45 2.68 -5.41 -15.24
C ALA A 45 2.16 -5.28 -16.69
N ILE A 46 1.23 -4.34 -16.92
CA ILE A 46 0.75 -4.00 -18.28
C ILE A 46 1.87 -3.34 -19.09
N ASP A 47 2.58 -2.37 -18.53
CA ASP A 47 3.64 -1.60 -19.20
C ASP A 47 4.85 -2.46 -19.61
N ASN A 48 5.10 -3.58 -18.91
CA ASN A 48 6.17 -4.50 -19.25
C ASN A 48 5.86 -5.37 -20.50
N GLN A 49 4.65 -5.28 -21.06
CA GLN A 49 4.22 -6.08 -22.20
C GLN A 49 4.03 -5.24 -23.47
N ALA A 50 4.58 -5.70 -24.59
CA ALA A 50 4.35 -5.05 -25.90
C ALA A 50 2.90 -5.20 -26.39
N GLN A 51 2.24 -6.32 -26.05
CA GLN A 51 0.84 -6.61 -26.34
C GLN A 51 0.20 -7.20 -25.08
N PRO A 52 -0.35 -6.35 -24.19
CA PRO A 52 -0.82 -6.80 -22.88
C PRO A 52 -1.97 -7.80 -22.95
N THR A 53 -1.85 -8.91 -22.23
CA THR A 53 -2.94 -9.89 -22.02
C THR A 53 -3.16 -10.13 -20.53
N ARG A 54 -4.32 -10.69 -20.17
CA ARG A 54 -4.62 -10.99 -18.75
C ARG A 54 -3.69 -12.07 -18.21
N GLU A 55 -3.38 -13.07 -19.03
CA GLU A 55 -2.46 -14.16 -18.71
C GLU A 55 -1.04 -13.63 -18.53
N GLY A 56 -0.58 -12.74 -19.42
CA GLY A 56 0.73 -12.12 -19.32
C GLY A 56 0.85 -11.21 -18.09
N VAL A 57 -0.19 -10.46 -17.73
CA VAL A 57 -0.22 -9.70 -16.47
C VAL A 57 -0.10 -10.62 -15.26
N ARG A 58 -0.82 -11.75 -15.23
CA ARG A 58 -0.74 -12.72 -14.14
C ARG A 58 0.68 -13.30 -14.03
N GLU A 59 1.28 -13.68 -15.15
CA GLU A 59 2.64 -14.25 -15.19
C GLU A 59 3.66 -13.24 -14.66
N GLU A 60 3.61 -12.00 -15.14
CA GLU A 60 4.49 -10.91 -14.70
C GLU A 60 4.39 -10.65 -13.20
N LEU A 61 3.18 -10.62 -12.64
CA LEU A 61 2.97 -10.44 -11.19
C LEU A 61 3.47 -11.63 -10.36
N SER A 62 3.57 -12.82 -10.94
CA SER A 62 3.93 -14.05 -10.23
C SER A 62 5.43 -14.38 -10.20
N SER A 63 6.27 -13.66 -10.95
CA SER A 63 7.67 -14.03 -11.14
C SER A 63 8.63 -12.90 -10.75
N GLY A 64 8.99 -12.82 -9.46
CA GLY A 64 10.01 -11.87 -8.98
C GLY A 64 9.60 -10.40 -9.14
N PHE A 65 8.29 -10.13 -9.16
CA PHE A 65 7.73 -8.79 -9.38
C PHE A 65 8.12 -7.81 -8.27
N SER A 66 8.45 -6.58 -8.68
CA SER A 66 8.66 -5.46 -7.75
C SER A 66 8.38 -4.12 -8.43
N THR A 67 7.61 -3.25 -7.80
CA THR A 67 7.40 -1.86 -8.25
C THR A 67 7.30 -0.91 -7.05
N PRO A 68 7.68 0.38 -7.17
CA PRO A 68 7.44 1.34 -6.10
C PRO A 68 5.95 1.48 -5.77
N GLY A 69 5.60 1.33 -4.49
CA GLY A 69 4.27 1.58 -3.93
C GLY A 69 4.20 2.88 -3.13
N ALA A 70 3.16 3.00 -2.32
CA ALA A 70 2.88 4.14 -1.45
C ALA A 70 3.94 4.32 -0.38
N PHE A 71 4.33 3.26 0.33
CA PHE A 71 5.32 3.32 1.41
C PHE A 71 6.58 2.52 1.11
N LYS A 72 6.40 1.35 0.51
CA LYS A 72 7.48 0.42 0.16
C LYS A 72 7.29 -0.13 -1.25
N ALA A 73 8.24 -0.91 -1.72
CA ALA A 73 8.07 -1.65 -2.96
C ALA A 73 6.95 -2.69 -2.81
N VAL A 74 6.05 -2.75 -3.78
CA VAL A 74 5.02 -3.77 -3.90
C VAL A 74 5.66 -5.05 -4.42
N LYS A 75 5.50 -6.13 -3.65
CA LYS A 75 5.97 -7.48 -3.97
C LYS A 75 4.88 -8.48 -3.58
N PHE A 76 4.98 -9.68 -4.16
CA PHE A 76 4.08 -10.79 -3.85
C PHE A 76 4.90 -11.98 -3.38
N SER A 77 4.34 -12.72 -2.43
CA SER A 77 4.86 -14.02 -2.00
C SER A 77 4.68 -15.07 -3.09
N ASP A 78 5.31 -16.24 -2.91
CA ASP A 78 5.18 -17.37 -3.84
C ASP A 78 3.73 -17.89 -3.95
N THR A 79 2.87 -17.61 -2.96
CA THR A 79 1.43 -17.92 -3.00
C THR A 79 0.58 -16.84 -3.68
N GLY A 80 1.19 -15.69 -4.04
CA GLY A 80 0.53 -14.56 -4.67
C GLY A 80 -0.05 -13.52 -3.69
N ASP A 81 0.14 -13.71 -2.38
CA ASP A 81 -0.29 -12.73 -1.38
C ASP A 81 0.64 -11.52 -1.39
N TYR A 82 0.08 -10.32 -1.15
CA TYR A 82 0.86 -9.09 -1.00
C TYR A 82 1.83 -9.21 0.19
N ASP A 83 3.11 -8.90 -0.06
CA ASP A 83 4.20 -8.97 0.94
C ASP A 83 4.17 -7.73 1.87
N GLY A 84 3.08 -7.65 2.65
CA GLY A 84 2.82 -6.59 3.62
C GLY A 84 3.41 -6.89 5.00
N ASP A 85 3.81 -5.84 5.71
CA ASP A 85 4.24 -6.02 7.11
C ASP A 85 2.97 -6.16 7.98
N ILE A 86 3.00 -7.08 8.92
CA ILE A 86 1.90 -7.24 9.89
C ILE A 86 2.24 -6.42 11.13
N GLN A 87 1.46 -5.38 11.40
CA GLN A 87 1.58 -4.57 12.61
C GLN A 87 0.49 -4.93 13.61
N LEU A 88 0.89 -5.38 14.81
CA LEU A 88 -0.03 -5.53 15.93
C LEU A 88 -0.29 -4.17 16.58
N VAL A 89 -1.57 -3.84 16.78
CA VAL A 89 -2.02 -2.53 17.28
C VAL A 89 -3.00 -2.67 18.42
N GLU A 90 -2.99 -1.69 19.32
CA GLU A 90 -4.01 -1.47 20.33
C GLU A 90 -5.04 -0.46 19.82
N VAL A 91 -6.32 -0.75 20.03
CA VAL A 91 -7.40 0.20 19.74
C VAL A 91 -7.57 1.13 20.94
N VAL A 92 -7.20 2.39 20.77
CA VAL A 92 -7.26 3.40 21.84
C VAL A 92 -8.37 4.41 21.58
N LYS A 93 -9.04 4.87 22.64
CA LYS A 93 -10.07 5.92 22.54
C LYS A 93 -9.40 7.29 22.48
N VAL A 94 -9.78 8.11 21.50
CA VAL A 94 -9.31 9.49 21.32
C VAL A 94 -10.46 10.48 21.27
N ARG A 95 -10.17 11.79 21.34
CA ARG A 95 -11.20 12.82 21.18
C ARG A 95 -11.75 12.78 19.75
N GLY A 96 -12.94 12.20 19.59
CA GLY A 96 -13.61 12.07 18.29
C GLY A 96 -13.70 10.65 17.73
N GLY A 97 -13.21 9.63 18.44
CA GLY A 97 -13.36 8.23 18.01
C GLY A 97 -12.32 7.29 18.60
N TYR A 98 -11.76 6.45 17.73
CA TYR A 98 -10.73 5.47 18.07
C TYR A 98 -9.54 5.60 17.12
N ASP A 99 -8.38 5.25 17.64
CA ASP A 99 -7.12 5.22 16.90
C ASP A 99 -6.38 3.89 17.11
N PHE A 100 -5.44 3.57 16.23
CA PHE A 100 -4.75 2.28 16.16
C PHE A 100 -3.27 2.52 16.43
N VAL A 101 -2.82 2.24 17.65
CA VAL A 101 -1.45 2.54 18.10
C VAL A 101 -0.61 1.27 18.10
N PRO A 102 0.58 1.25 17.46
CA PRO A 102 1.50 0.11 17.51
C PRO A 102 1.82 -0.34 18.94
N LEU A 103 1.71 -1.64 19.21
CA LEU A 103 2.29 -2.21 20.43
C LEU A 103 3.81 -2.21 20.30
N LYS A 104 4.51 -1.63 21.29
CA LYS A 104 5.97 -1.76 21.38
C LYS A 104 6.30 -3.23 21.66
N ARG A 105 7.20 -3.80 20.85
CA ARG A 105 7.78 -5.12 21.11
C ARG A 105 8.66 -5.10 22.35
#